data_AF-A0A212LKH8-F1
#
_entry.id   AF-A0A212LKH8-F1
#
_cell.length_a   1.000
_cell.length_b   1.000
_cell.length_c   1.000
_cell.angle_alpha   90.00
_cell.angle_beta   90.00
_cell.angle_gamma   90.00
#
_symmetry.space_group_name_H-M   'P 1'
#
loop_
_entity.id
_entity.type
_entity.pdbx_description
1 polymer ?
#
loop_
_entity_poly.entity_id
_entity_poly.type
_entity_poly.pdbx_seq_one_letter_code
_entity_poly.pdbx_strand_id
1 'polypeptide(L)'
;MFATADDLKNFAKRVAESLNAEDRQTVSKLKAALDAAAPGTGHRGNLDFVSAADRADYINGIVDDVFAQLTGRGGASTNFQPVMVARGPLKERTFNIPDHLVEDFLENDIELVGRRYARVMAADIELAKRYGSPTLKDQIAEIRAEYARLREAPGADRKKLGAREHADIRDIEAVRDMLRGTYGMQSAGEPWARTLAAARVFNYTRMMGGVVVGSLADAARPAMVHGLRSYVKDGLGPLLHGLQGIRMSAKEAKLAGAVGETILHSRMAALSEITDPYRHGTVIERLMENLSTRFSRMTGLDLWDEFNRSFAARMTQNRIFDNAVKAAKDGFASLPERERAYMGYLGIGQERAERIGELFLKYGETVDGVHVANTEAWGTAPAGDALRQAFRSAVAKDVGSIIVTKGVGDVPLLASTPIGKSLLQFKSFSIAANQRVLIRGLQEGPTRFIGGVTGMAAIGMFIYWLRHVAFGTDVSDNPGTWIAEGLDRSGVFSVLFEANNTFEKMGLPGIYTGAAAAFPGSSQRAPASRFASRGVVDSLLGPSAGTARDIAMVPATIANIMKGNPATHSDYVLAKRLAPFIGLWFVRPLFAHVIDPEIDPEP
;
A
#
# COMPACT_ATOMS: atom_id res chain seq x y z
N MET A 1 10.68 13.27 -60.91
CA MET A 1 9.26 12.93 -61.12
C MET A 1 9.22 11.72 -62.04
N PHE A 2 8.60 10.62 -61.62
CA PHE A 2 8.53 9.38 -62.41
C PHE A 2 7.70 9.64 -63.68
N ALA A 3 8.24 9.30 -64.86
CA ALA A 3 7.66 9.72 -66.14
C ALA A 3 6.51 8.81 -66.62
N THR A 4 6.36 7.60 -66.07
CA THR A 4 5.29 6.67 -66.41
C THR A 4 4.78 5.86 -65.20
N ALA A 5 3.56 5.31 -65.30
CA ALA A 5 2.99 4.43 -64.27
C ALA A 5 3.79 3.12 -64.08
N ASP A 6 4.47 2.67 -65.15
CA ASP A 6 5.32 1.48 -65.10
C ASP A 6 6.65 1.76 -64.39
N ASP A 7 7.20 2.98 -64.50
CA ASP A 7 8.38 3.39 -63.71
C ASP A 7 8.09 3.38 -62.20
N LEU A 8 6.88 3.77 -61.81
CA LEU A 8 6.43 3.83 -60.42
C LEU A 8 6.20 2.42 -59.85
N LYS A 9 5.63 1.50 -60.64
CA LYS A 9 5.51 0.08 -60.28
C LYS A 9 6.88 -0.60 -60.18
N ASN A 10 7.79 -0.33 -61.11
CA ASN A 10 9.14 -0.88 -61.09
C ASN A 10 9.99 -0.31 -59.94
N PHE A 11 9.77 0.94 -59.54
CA PHE A 11 10.38 1.50 -58.34
C PHE A 11 9.81 0.87 -57.07
N ALA A 12 8.48 0.76 -56.94
CA ALA A 12 7.83 0.12 -55.80
C ALA A 12 8.23 -1.36 -55.66
N LYS A 13 8.35 -2.09 -56.77
CA LYS A 13 8.83 -3.48 -56.79
C LYS A 13 10.29 -3.58 -56.33
N ARG A 14 11.17 -2.69 -56.81
CA ARG A 14 12.58 -2.63 -56.38
C ARG A 14 12.73 -2.26 -54.91
N VAL A 15 11.91 -1.36 -54.38
CA VAL A 15 11.87 -1.00 -52.96
C VAL A 15 11.35 -2.17 -52.11
N ALA A 16 10.32 -2.88 -52.56
CA ALA A 16 9.82 -4.06 -51.87
C ALA A 16 10.85 -5.22 -51.89
N GLU A 17 11.55 -5.40 -53.00
CA GLU A 17 12.62 -6.40 -53.13
C GLU A 17 13.83 -6.04 -52.26
N SER A 18 14.21 -4.76 -52.14
CA SER A 18 15.30 -4.31 -51.26
C SER A 18 14.94 -4.48 -49.78
N LEU A 19 13.71 -4.12 -49.38
CA LEU A 19 13.22 -4.34 -48.02
C LEU A 19 13.19 -5.84 -47.67
N ASN A 20 12.70 -6.69 -48.57
CA ASN A 20 12.70 -8.15 -48.38
C ASN A 20 14.11 -8.77 -48.34
N ALA A 21 15.11 -8.12 -48.95
CA ALA A 21 16.51 -8.56 -48.90
C ALA A 21 17.17 -8.13 -47.58
N GLU A 22 16.89 -6.92 -47.11
CA GLU A 22 17.38 -6.36 -45.85
C GLU A 22 16.77 -7.09 -44.64
N ASP A 23 15.48 -7.45 -44.71
CA ASP A 23 14.80 -8.30 -43.73
C ASP A 23 15.41 -9.70 -43.69
N ARG A 24 15.70 -10.32 -44.85
CA ARG A 24 16.37 -11.63 -44.91
C ARG A 24 17.78 -11.58 -44.35
N GLN A 25 18.51 -10.49 -44.57
CA GLN A 25 19.85 -10.31 -44.02
C GLN A 25 19.81 -10.08 -42.51
N THR A 26 18.79 -9.41 -42.00
CA THR A 26 18.57 -9.20 -40.57
C THR A 26 18.18 -10.51 -39.88
N VAL A 27 17.29 -11.30 -40.48
CA VAL A 27 16.93 -12.64 -40.00
C VAL A 27 18.14 -13.59 -40.03
N SER A 28 19.01 -13.52 -41.03
CA SER A 28 20.22 -14.36 -41.06
C SER A 28 21.24 -13.94 -39.99
N LYS A 29 21.42 -12.64 -39.74
CA LYS A 29 22.25 -12.13 -38.65
C LYS A 29 21.70 -12.54 -37.28
N LEU A 30 20.39 -12.50 -37.09
CA LEU A 30 19.73 -12.95 -35.85
C LEU A 30 19.87 -14.46 -35.66
N LYS A 31 19.73 -15.24 -36.74
CA LYS A 31 19.95 -16.69 -36.70
C LYS A 31 21.41 -17.02 -36.36
N ALA A 32 22.37 -16.33 -36.95
CA ALA A 32 23.78 -16.47 -36.61
C ALA A 32 24.10 -16.04 -35.16
N ALA A 33 23.44 -15.00 -34.64
CA ALA A 33 23.58 -14.59 -33.25
C ALA A 33 22.93 -15.59 -32.27
N LEU A 34 21.83 -16.22 -32.66
CA LEU A 34 21.15 -17.27 -31.91
C LEU A 34 21.97 -18.57 -31.90
N ASP A 35 22.57 -18.92 -33.04
CA ASP A 35 23.46 -20.08 -33.17
C ASP A 35 24.78 -19.86 -32.41
N ALA A 36 25.29 -18.62 -32.37
CA ALA A 36 26.44 -18.25 -31.53
C ALA A 36 26.12 -18.21 -30.03
N ALA A 37 24.84 -18.19 -29.65
CA ALA A 37 24.37 -18.28 -28.27
C ALA A 37 24.10 -19.74 -27.81
N ALA A 38 24.31 -20.73 -28.68
CA ALA A 38 24.30 -22.16 -28.34
C ALA A 38 25.68 -22.62 -27.78
N PRO A 39 25.72 -23.67 -26.94
CA PRO A 39 26.61 -23.75 -25.80
C PRO A 39 28.05 -24.06 -26.19
N GLY A 40 29.00 -23.16 -25.90
CA GLY A 40 30.39 -23.48 -26.18
C GLY A 40 31.49 -22.45 -25.88
N THR A 41 31.21 -21.23 -25.43
CA THR A 41 32.28 -20.29 -25.07
C THR A 41 31.88 -19.40 -23.90
N GLY A 42 32.64 -19.51 -22.81
CA GLY A 42 32.25 -19.06 -21.47
C GLY A 42 32.27 -17.54 -21.20
N HIS A 43 31.82 -17.25 -19.97
CA HIS A 43 31.93 -15.98 -19.22
C HIS A 43 30.83 -14.92 -19.41
N ARG A 44 29.58 -15.34 -19.65
CA ARG A 44 28.38 -14.65 -19.13
C ARG A 44 27.45 -15.71 -18.54
N GLY A 45 27.01 -15.53 -17.30
CA GLY A 45 26.50 -16.57 -16.41
C GLY A 45 25.49 -17.55 -17.04
N ASN A 46 25.71 -18.85 -16.79
CA ASN A 46 24.75 -19.89 -17.12
C ASN A 46 23.38 -19.54 -16.52
N LEU A 47 22.38 -19.35 -17.38
CA LEU A 47 20.99 -19.34 -16.98
C LEU A 47 20.56 -20.80 -16.77
N ASP A 48 20.72 -21.29 -15.53
CA ASP A 48 20.21 -22.61 -15.16
C ASP A 48 18.70 -22.54 -14.94
N PHE A 49 17.94 -23.20 -15.81
CA PHE A 49 16.48 -23.27 -15.76
C PHE A 49 16.02 -24.40 -14.83
N VAL A 50 14.96 -24.14 -14.05
CA VAL A 50 14.40 -25.09 -13.07
C VAL A 50 13.75 -26.29 -13.78
N SER A 51 13.16 -26.07 -14.96
CA SER A 51 12.58 -27.13 -15.80
C SER A 51 12.72 -26.82 -17.29
N ALA A 52 12.51 -27.81 -18.14
CA ALA A 52 12.41 -27.61 -19.59
C ALA A 52 11.26 -26.67 -19.97
N ALA A 53 10.16 -26.68 -19.19
CA ALA A 53 9.03 -25.77 -19.36
C ALA A 53 9.42 -24.32 -19.02
N ASP A 54 10.12 -24.07 -17.91
CA ASP A 54 10.61 -22.73 -17.56
C ASP A 54 11.59 -22.18 -18.61
N ARG A 55 12.43 -23.06 -19.17
CA ARG A 55 13.33 -22.71 -20.27
C ARG A 55 12.57 -22.32 -21.53
N ALA A 56 11.55 -23.10 -21.91
CA ALA A 56 10.72 -22.81 -23.07
C ALA A 56 9.96 -21.49 -22.88
N ASP A 57 9.38 -21.28 -21.70
CA ASP A 57 8.69 -20.05 -21.33
C ASP A 57 9.60 -18.81 -21.37
N TYR A 58 10.84 -18.94 -20.89
CA TYR A 58 11.84 -17.88 -20.95
C TYR A 58 12.21 -17.53 -22.38
N ILE A 59 12.50 -18.54 -23.20
CA ILE A 59 12.90 -18.36 -24.60
C ILE A 59 11.74 -17.76 -25.41
N ASN A 60 10.52 -18.28 -25.23
CA ASN A 60 9.33 -17.75 -25.91
C ASN A 60 9.07 -16.29 -25.53
N GLY A 61 9.23 -15.93 -24.25
CA GLY A 61 9.09 -14.55 -23.81
C GLY A 61 10.12 -13.60 -24.44
N ILE A 62 11.39 -14.02 -24.57
CA ILE A 62 12.40 -13.23 -25.29
C ILE A 62 12.03 -13.08 -26.77
N VAL A 63 11.62 -14.18 -27.41
CA VAL A 63 11.25 -14.18 -28.84
C VAL A 63 10.06 -13.24 -29.07
N ASP A 64 9.05 -13.29 -28.20
CA ASP A 64 7.87 -12.42 -28.28
C ASP A 64 8.22 -10.95 -28.07
N ASP A 65 9.11 -10.63 -27.12
CA ASP A 65 9.57 -9.25 -26.87
C ASP A 65 10.40 -8.70 -28.04
N VAL A 66 11.31 -9.50 -28.59
CA VAL A 66 12.10 -9.14 -29.76
C VAL A 66 11.19 -8.95 -30.97
N PHE A 67 10.22 -9.86 -31.18
CA PHE A 67 9.23 -9.74 -32.23
C PHE A 67 8.36 -8.49 -32.06
N ALA A 68 7.94 -8.17 -30.83
CA ALA A 68 7.19 -6.97 -30.53
C ALA A 68 8.02 -5.71 -30.85
N GLN A 69 9.28 -5.64 -30.44
CA GLN A 69 10.18 -4.53 -30.76
C GLN A 69 10.37 -4.36 -32.27
N LEU A 70 10.64 -5.45 -32.99
CA LEU A 70 10.82 -5.42 -34.45
C LEU A 70 9.55 -5.00 -35.20
N THR A 71 8.37 -5.35 -34.69
CA THR A 71 7.08 -4.98 -35.29
C THR A 71 6.55 -3.61 -34.85
N GLY A 72 7.34 -2.85 -34.08
CA GLY A 72 6.90 -1.56 -33.52
C GLY A 72 5.78 -1.67 -32.46
N ARG A 73 5.55 -2.89 -31.96
CA ARG A 73 4.63 -3.24 -30.86
C ARG A 73 5.33 -3.33 -29.51
N GLY A 74 6.65 -3.13 -29.47
CA GLY A 74 7.46 -3.20 -28.27
C GLY A 74 7.56 -1.84 -27.58
N GLY A 75 7.49 -1.85 -26.25
CA GLY A 75 7.68 -0.66 -25.45
C GLY A 75 9.15 -0.25 -25.46
N ALA A 76 9.44 0.98 -25.04
CA ALA A 76 10.81 1.50 -24.90
C ALA A 76 11.67 0.74 -23.85
N SER A 77 11.17 -0.35 -23.26
CA SER A 77 11.92 -1.20 -22.34
C SER A 77 12.65 -2.30 -23.13
N THR A 78 13.97 -2.25 -23.10
CA THR A 78 14.88 -3.31 -23.61
C THR A 78 15.09 -4.44 -22.61
N ASN A 79 14.42 -4.40 -21.46
CA ASN A 79 14.69 -5.31 -20.35
C ASN A 79 13.53 -6.31 -20.21
N PHE A 80 13.56 -7.37 -21.02
CA PHE A 80 12.75 -8.56 -20.75
C PHE A 80 13.12 -9.09 -19.37
N GLN A 81 12.19 -8.98 -18.43
CA GLN A 81 12.34 -9.56 -17.09
C GLN A 81 11.51 -10.83 -17.04
N PRO A 82 12.14 -12.02 -17.01
CA PRO A 82 11.39 -13.24 -16.92
C PRO A 82 10.65 -13.30 -15.59
N VAL A 83 9.33 -13.40 -15.69
CA VAL A 83 8.45 -13.57 -14.55
C VAL A 83 8.51 -15.05 -14.18
N MET A 84 9.45 -15.42 -13.30
CA MET A 84 9.60 -16.81 -12.87
C MET A 84 8.36 -17.30 -12.12
N VAL A 85 7.91 -18.51 -12.45
CA VAL A 85 6.81 -19.20 -11.75
C VAL A 85 7.31 -19.67 -10.38
N ALA A 86 8.43 -20.41 -10.35
CA ALA A 86 9.08 -20.85 -9.11
C ALA A 86 10.10 -19.81 -8.62
N ARG A 87 9.94 -19.32 -7.39
CA ARG A 87 10.84 -18.33 -6.76
C ARG A 87 10.83 -18.42 -5.24
N GLY A 88 11.88 -17.86 -4.62
CA GLY A 88 12.02 -17.85 -3.16
C GLY A 88 12.00 -19.27 -2.60
N PRO A 89 11.09 -19.61 -1.67
CA PRO A 89 10.97 -20.96 -1.09
C PRO A 89 10.66 -22.06 -2.11
N LEU A 90 10.05 -21.72 -3.25
CA LEU A 90 9.73 -22.68 -4.31
C LEU A 90 10.91 -22.94 -5.25
N LYS A 91 12.03 -22.25 -5.06
CA LYS A 91 13.21 -22.44 -5.89
C LYS A 91 14.00 -23.62 -5.32
N GLU A 92 14.09 -24.71 -6.07
CA GLU A 92 14.80 -25.95 -5.68
C GLU A 92 16.34 -25.80 -5.59
N ARG A 93 16.86 -24.58 -5.50
CA ARG A 93 18.30 -24.34 -5.34
C ARG A 93 18.69 -24.58 -3.89
N THR A 94 19.18 -25.78 -3.61
CA THR A 94 19.88 -26.09 -2.38
C THR A 94 21.27 -25.45 -2.40
N PHE A 95 21.70 -24.92 -1.26
CA PHE A 95 23.08 -24.49 -1.11
C PHE A 95 23.97 -25.74 -1.12
N ASN A 96 25.02 -25.75 -1.94
CA ASN A 96 25.90 -26.91 -2.06
C ASN A 96 26.76 -27.14 -0.79
N ILE A 97 26.75 -26.20 0.15
CA ILE A 97 27.45 -26.30 1.43
C ILE A 97 26.42 -26.76 2.49
N PRO A 98 26.70 -27.83 3.25
CA PRO A 98 25.85 -28.26 4.36
C PRO A 98 25.58 -27.13 5.36
N ASP A 99 24.32 -27.00 5.80
CA ASP A 99 23.86 -25.92 6.67
C ASP A 99 24.66 -25.77 7.97
N HIS A 100 25.06 -26.89 8.59
CA HIS A 100 25.85 -26.88 9.84
C HIS A 100 27.24 -26.22 9.69
N LEU A 101 27.76 -26.08 8.47
CA LEU A 101 29.04 -25.39 8.22
C LEU A 101 28.88 -23.88 8.06
N VAL A 102 27.65 -23.40 7.89
CA VAL A 102 27.33 -21.99 7.63
C VAL A 102 26.23 -21.48 8.55
N GLU A 103 25.92 -22.20 9.63
CA GLU A 103 24.81 -21.91 10.55
C GLU A 103 24.86 -20.46 11.07
N ASP A 104 26.05 -19.95 11.37
CA ASP A 104 26.28 -18.57 11.81
C ASP A 104 25.87 -17.50 10.79
N PHE A 105 25.76 -17.88 9.51
CA PHE A 105 25.35 -17.03 8.40
C PHE A 105 23.89 -17.28 7.97
N LEU A 106 23.25 -18.31 8.49
CA LEU A 106 21.85 -18.62 8.21
C LEU A 106 20.92 -17.80 9.10
N GLU A 107 19.81 -17.36 8.51
CA GLU A 107 18.77 -16.66 9.23
C GLU A 107 17.83 -17.67 9.90
N ASN A 108 17.89 -17.73 11.23
CA ASN A 108 17.14 -18.69 12.05
C ASN A 108 15.91 -18.06 12.73
N ASP A 109 15.68 -16.75 12.56
CA ASP A 109 14.49 -16.09 13.09
C ASP A 109 13.22 -16.56 12.34
N ILE A 110 12.42 -17.39 13.03
CA ILE A 110 11.17 -17.95 12.51
C ILE A 110 10.14 -16.89 12.11
N GLU A 111 10.11 -15.74 12.79
CA GLU A 111 9.19 -14.64 12.44
C GLU A 111 9.62 -13.99 11.13
N LEU A 112 10.92 -13.74 10.97
CA LEU A 112 11.46 -13.17 9.75
C LEU A 112 11.28 -14.11 8.55
N VAL A 113 11.65 -15.38 8.72
CA VAL A 113 11.49 -16.43 7.69
C VAL A 113 10.02 -16.64 7.36
N GLY A 114 9.15 -16.80 8.38
CA GLY A 114 7.72 -17.01 8.20
C GLY A 114 7.03 -15.85 7.50
N ARG A 115 7.37 -14.60 7.87
CA ARG A 115 6.82 -13.40 7.21
C ARG A 115 7.25 -13.30 5.75
N ARG A 116 8.51 -13.63 5.45
CA ARG A 116 9.03 -13.66 4.07
C ARG A 116 8.34 -14.75 3.25
N TYR A 117 8.22 -15.96 3.80
CA TYR A 117 7.52 -17.07 3.17
C TYR A 117 6.05 -16.70 2.86
N ALA A 118 5.32 -16.21 3.87
CA ALA A 118 3.92 -15.84 3.74
C ALA A 118 3.70 -14.76 2.66
N ARG A 119 4.54 -13.73 2.60
CA ARG A 119 4.43 -12.66 1.57
C ARG A 119 4.65 -13.19 0.16
N VAL A 120 5.60 -14.11 -0.04
CA VAL A 120 5.88 -14.69 -1.36
C VAL A 120 4.77 -15.63 -1.80
N MET A 121 4.39 -16.56 -0.91
CA MET A 121 3.45 -17.62 -1.22
C MET A 121 2.00 -17.13 -1.30
N ALA A 122 1.57 -16.22 -0.42
CA ALA A 122 0.18 -15.77 -0.40
C ALA A 122 -0.23 -15.12 -1.72
N ALA A 123 0.61 -14.23 -2.27
CA ALA A 123 0.33 -13.59 -3.55
C ALA A 123 0.30 -14.61 -4.70
N ASP A 124 1.28 -15.52 -4.77
CA ASP A 124 1.38 -16.48 -5.86
C ASP A 124 0.22 -17.50 -5.81
N ILE A 125 -0.19 -17.96 -4.62
CA ILE A 125 -1.34 -18.85 -4.41
C ILE A 125 -2.65 -18.16 -4.81
N GLU A 126 -2.91 -16.94 -4.34
CA GLU A 126 -4.16 -16.23 -4.63
C GLU A 126 -4.29 -15.87 -6.12
N LEU A 127 -3.18 -15.47 -6.75
CA LEU A 127 -3.14 -15.22 -8.20
C LEU A 127 -3.38 -16.52 -8.99
N ALA A 128 -2.69 -17.61 -8.65
CA ALA A 128 -2.87 -18.90 -9.32
C ALA A 128 -4.29 -19.46 -9.13
N LYS A 129 -4.86 -19.33 -7.92
CA LYS A 129 -6.22 -19.78 -7.64
C LYS A 129 -7.28 -19.06 -8.47
N ARG A 130 -7.08 -17.76 -8.70
CA ARG A 130 -8.05 -16.92 -9.42
C ARG A 130 -7.86 -16.92 -10.93
N TYR A 131 -6.62 -16.97 -11.39
CA TYR A 131 -6.25 -16.74 -12.79
C TYR A 131 -5.53 -17.94 -13.45
N GLY A 132 -5.37 -19.05 -12.72
CA GLY A 132 -4.66 -20.24 -13.17
C GLY A 132 -3.13 -20.15 -13.02
N SER A 133 -2.56 -18.94 -13.03
CA SER A 133 -1.12 -18.73 -12.94
C SER A 133 -0.76 -17.46 -12.14
N PRO A 134 0.34 -17.48 -11.36
CA PRO A 134 0.84 -16.28 -10.69
C PRO A 134 1.43 -15.23 -11.65
N THR A 135 1.69 -15.61 -12.92
CA THR A 135 2.33 -14.73 -13.90
C THR A 135 1.34 -13.88 -14.70
N LEU A 136 0.05 -14.20 -14.66
CA LEU A 136 -1.02 -13.57 -15.45
C LEU A 136 -0.79 -13.61 -16.98
N LYS A 137 0.04 -14.54 -17.48
CA LYS A 137 0.39 -14.63 -18.91
C LYS A 137 -0.84 -14.72 -19.80
N ASP A 138 -1.79 -15.59 -19.46
CA ASP A 138 -2.99 -15.81 -20.25
C ASP A 138 -3.87 -14.55 -20.30
N GLN A 139 -4.00 -13.85 -19.17
CA GLN A 139 -4.77 -12.60 -19.10
C GLN A 139 -4.11 -11.47 -19.89
N ILE A 140 -2.78 -11.38 -19.88
CA ILE A 140 -2.04 -10.40 -20.70
C ILE A 140 -2.20 -10.73 -22.19
N ALA A 141 -2.17 -12.01 -22.56
CA ALA A 141 -2.40 -12.45 -23.93
C ALA A 141 -3.82 -12.11 -24.41
N GLU A 142 -4.83 -12.29 -23.57
CA GLU A 142 -6.22 -11.92 -23.86
C GLU A 142 -6.36 -10.41 -24.13
N ILE A 143 -5.72 -9.57 -23.31
CA ILE A 143 -5.70 -8.11 -23.50
C ILE A 143 -5.04 -7.73 -24.83
N ARG A 144 -3.89 -8.34 -25.15
CA ARG A 144 -3.22 -8.13 -26.44
C ARG A 144 -4.12 -8.52 -27.61
N ALA A 145 -4.84 -9.63 -27.49
CA ALA A 145 -5.78 -10.09 -28.51
C ALA A 145 -7.00 -9.15 -28.66
N GLU A 146 -7.51 -8.58 -27.56
CA GLU A 146 -8.56 -7.56 -27.60
C GLU A 146 -8.08 -6.28 -28.30
N TYR A 147 -6.88 -5.79 -27.95
CA TYR A 147 -6.29 -4.62 -28.61
C TYR A 147 -5.99 -4.85 -30.08
N ALA A 148 -5.61 -6.08 -30.46
CA ALA A 148 -5.48 -6.45 -31.87
C ALA A 148 -6.81 -6.32 -32.62
N ARG A 149 -7.91 -6.85 -32.06
CA ARG A 149 -9.27 -6.70 -32.61
C ARG A 149 -9.70 -5.24 -32.72
N LEU A 150 -9.42 -4.42 -31.70
CA LEU A 150 -9.75 -2.98 -31.71
C LEU A 150 -9.02 -2.21 -32.82
N ARG A 151 -7.82 -2.65 -33.24
CA ARG A 151 -7.05 -2.01 -34.32
C ARG A 151 -7.55 -2.36 -35.72
N GLU A 152 -8.29 -3.46 -35.84
CA GLU A 152 -8.92 -3.89 -37.09
C GLU A 152 -10.22 -3.13 -37.37
N ALA A 153 -10.80 -2.48 -36.35
CA ALA A 153 -12.01 -1.69 -36.50
C ALA A 153 -11.80 -0.48 -37.46
N PRO A 154 -12.78 -0.19 -38.34
CA PRO A 154 -12.72 0.98 -39.23
C PRO A 154 -12.61 2.28 -38.44
N GLY A 155 -11.67 3.16 -38.83
CA GLY A 155 -11.44 4.45 -38.16
C GLY A 155 -10.65 4.36 -36.85
N ALA A 156 -10.09 3.20 -36.51
CA ALA A 156 -9.27 3.03 -35.30
C ALA A 156 -7.97 3.86 -35.35
N ASP A 157 -7.74 4.67 -34.31
CA ASP A 157 -6.46 5.32 -34.07
C ASP A 157 -5.45 4.30 -33.52
N ARG A 158 -4.73 3.65 -34.43
CA ARG A 158 -3.76 2.61 -34.11
C ARG A 158 -2.65 3.08 -33.17
N LYS A 159 -2.23 4.35 -33.26
CA LYS A 159 -1.18 4.91 -32.41
C LYS A 159 -1.67 5.09 -30.98
N LYS A 160 -2.87 5.65 -30.81
CA LYS A 160 -3.52 5.79 -29.50
C LYS A 160 -3.81 4.43 -28.86
N LEU A 161 -4.27 3.45 -29.64
CA LEU A 161 -4.48 2.09 -29.17
C LEU A 161 -3.17 1.37 -28.82
N GLY A 162 -2.09 1.62 -29.55
CA GLY A 162 -0.73 1.16 -29.20
C GLY A 162 -0.26 1.70 -27.85
N ALA A 163 -0.41 3.01 -27.64
CA ALA A 163 -0.06 3.66 -26.38
C ALA A 163 -0.91 3.18 -25.19
N ARG A 164 -2.21 2.92 -25.42
CA ARG A 164 -3.12 2.38 -24.39
C ARG A 164 -2.80 0.92 -24.04
N GLU A 165 -2.60 0.05 -25.02
CA GLU A 165 -2.18 -1.33 -24.78
C GLU A 165 -0.91 -1.38 -23.92
N HIS A 166 0.09 -0.55 -24.25
CA HIS A 166 1.32 -0.46 -23.45
C HIS A 166 1.09 0.01 -22.03
N ALA A 167 0.21 1.00 -21.85
CA ALA A 167 -0.11 1.50 -20.52
C ALA A 167 -0.82 0.43 -19.68
N ASP A 168 -1.84 -0.23 -20.24
CA ASP A 168 -2.64 -1.22 -19.54
C ASP A 168 -1.81 -2.46 -19.17
N ILE A 169 -0.99 -2.97 -20.10
CA ILE A 169 -0.11 -4.11 -19.84
C ILE A 169 0.90 -3.75 -18.75
N ARG A 170 1.58 -2.60 -18.88
CA ARG A 170 2.55 -2.13 -17.88
C ARG A 170 1.91 -2.02 -16.50
N ASP A 171 0.69 -1.49 -16.42
CA ASP A 171 0.01 -1.26 -15.15
C ASP A 171 -0.44 -2.59 -14.51
N ILE A 172 -0.92 -3.56 -15.30
CA ILE A 172 -1.26 -4.91 -14.83
C ILE A 172 -0.02 -5.68 -14.38
N GLU A 173 1.06 -5.65 -15.16
CA GLU A 173 2.33 -6.27 -14.79
C GLU A 173 2.89 -5.65 -13.52
N ALA A 174 2.81 -4.33 -13.38
CA ALA A 174 3.23 -3.66 -12.16
C ALA A 174 2.38 -4.07 -10.95
N VAL A 175 1.05 -4.14 -11.08
CA VAL A 175 0.19 -4.61 -9.98
C VAL A 175 0.55 -6.03 -9.59
N ARG A 176 0.69 -6.94 -10.56
CA ARG A 176 1.16 -8.31 -10.33
C ARG A 176 2.49 -8.30 -9.59
N ASP A 177 3.49 -7.59 -10.09
CA ASP A 177 4.84 -7.60 -9.54
C ASP A 177 4.90 -6.92 -8.16
N MET A 178 4.03 -5.94 -7.89
CA MET A 178 3.89 -5.32 -6.57
C MET A 178 3.24 -6.27 -5.57
N LEU A 179 2.17 -6.97 -5.95
CA LEU A 179 1.56 -8.03 -5.12
C LEU A 179 2.59 -9.12 -4.81
N ARG A 180 3.38 -9.47 -5.83
CA ARG A 180 4.43 -10.47 -5.77
C ARG A 180 5.71 -9.97 -5.08
N GLY A 181 5.81 -8.70 -4.71
CA GLY A 181 7.00 -8.12 -4.07
C GLY A 181 8.26 -8.10 -4.94
N THR A 182 8.14 -8.26 -6.27
CA THR A 182 9.26 -8.22 -7.23
C THR A 182 9.40 -6.88 -7.94
N TYR A 183 8.42 -5.99 -7.81
CA TYR A 183 8.43 -4.71 -8.50
C TYR A 183 9.64 -3.86 -8.10
N GLY A 184 10.44 -3.46 -9.10
CA GLY A 184 11.58 -2.56 -8.90
C GLY A 184 12.76 -3.19 -8.14
N MET A 185 12.83 -4.51 -8.00
CA MET A 185 13.94 -5.20 -7.30
C MET A 185 15.33 -4.83 -7.84
N GLN A 186 15.46 -4.63 -9.16
CA GLN A 186 16.74 -4.29 -9.79
C GLN A 186 17.26 -2.92 -9.32
N SER A 187 16.40 -1.90 -9.31
CA SER A 187 16.78 -0.56 -8.85
C SER A 187 16.87 -0.45 -7.33
N ALA A 188 16.16 -1.29 -6.58
CA ALA A 188 16.21 -1.33 -5.12
C ALA A 188 17.59 -1.77 -4.56
N GLY A 189 18.35 -2.52 -5.37
CA GLY A 189 19.71 -2.95 -5.04
C GLY A 189 20.79 -1.88 -5.23
N GLU A 190 20.50 -0.79 -5.93
CA GLU A 190 21.47 0.27 -6.23
C GLU A 190 21.84 1.10 -4.98
N PRO A 191 23.12 1.49 -4.79
CA PRO A 191 23.58 2.24 -3.61
C PRO A 191 22.73 3.49 -3.31
N TRP A 192 22.39 4.29 -4.31
CA TRP A 192 21.57 5.50 -4.14
C TRP A 192 20.15 5.18 -3.66
N ALA A 193 19.54 4.10 -4.15
CA ALA A 193 18.21 3.66 -3.74
C ALA A 193 18.24 3.14 -2.29
N ARG A 194 19.37 2.54 -1.87
CA ARG A 194 19.62 2.16 -0.47
C ARG A 194 19.69 3.37 0.45
N THR A 195 20.43 4.40 0.05
CA THR A 195 20.51 5.65 0.80
C THR A 195 19.14 6.30 0.95
N LEU A 196 18.34 6.34 -0.11
CA LEU A 196 16.96 6.83 -0.05
C LEU A 196 16.07 5.97 0.85
N ALA A 197 16.25 4.65 0.89
CA ALA A 197 15.54 3.78 1.83
C ALA A 197 15.91 4.11 3.27
N ALA A 198 17.20 4.18 3.60
CA ALA A 198 17.68 4.55 4.93
C ALA A 198 17.19 5.94 5.37
N ALA A 199 17.22 6.93 4.47
CA ALA A 199 16.69 8.27 4.74
C ALA A 199 15.18 8.24 5.04
N ARG A 200 14.40 7.41 4.32
CA ARG A 200 12.97 7.23 4.60
C ARG A 200 12.73 6.59 5.97
N VAL A 201 13.53 5.59 6.35
CA VAL A 201 13.47 4.97 7.69
C VAL A 201 13.75 6.00 8.77
N PHE A 202 14.80 6.80 8.59
CA PHE A 202 15.13 7.88 9.51
C PHE A 202 14.01 8.92 9.62
N ASN A 203 13.44 9.35 8.50
CA ASN A 203 12.27 10.24 8.46
C ASN A 203 11.06 9.67 9.19
N TYR A 204 10.83 8.38 9.07
CA TYR A 204 9.77 7.70 9.80
C TYR A 204 9.99 7.83 11.31
N THR A 205 11.20 7.54 11.82
CA THR A 205 11.50 7.63 13.27
C THR A 205 11.44 9.04 13.87
N ARG A 206 11.64 10.09 13.07
CA ARG A 206 11.56 11.48 13.55
C ARG A 206 10.15 12.08 13.41
N MET A 207 9.44 11.77 12.33
CA MET A 207 8.18 12.45 11.97
C MET A 207 6.92 11.70 12.43
N MET A 208 6.99 10.39 12.65
CA MET A 208 5.80 9.54 12.82
C MET A 208 5.45 9.22 14.28
N GLY A 209 5.98 9.96 15.25
CA GLY A 209 5.82 9.63 16.66
C GLY A 209 4.42 9.93 17.20
N GLY A 210 3.70 10.87 16.58
CA GLY A 210 2.31 11.22 16.92
C GLY A 210 1.26 10.47 16.11
N VAL A 211 1.63 9.44 15.34
CA VAL A 211 0.72 8.76 14.41
C VAL A 211 -0.41 8.05 15.13
N VAL A 212 -0.18 7.51 16.32
CA VAL A 212 -1.24 6.87 17.11
C VAL A 212 -2.35 7.84 17.46
N VAL A 213 -2.01 9.05 17.89
CA VAL A 213 -2.96 10.13 18.18
C VAL A 213 -3.73 10.51 16.90
N GLY A 214 -3.06 10.52 15.75
CA GLY A 214 -3.69 10.74 14.45
C GLY A 214 -4.62 9.60 14.00
N SER A 215 -4.33 8.35 14.39
CA SER A 215 -5.14 7.17 14.08
C SER A 215 -6.25 6.89 15.08
N LEU A 216 -6.47 7.73 16.11
CA LEU A 216 -7.63 7.61 17.00
C LEU A 216 -8.96 7.68 16.22
N ALA A 217 -8.95 8.34 15.06
CA ALA A 217 -10.00 8.34 14.06
C ALA A 217 -10.52 6.93 13.70
N ASP A 218 -9.61 5.95 13.67
CA ASP A 218 -9.90 4.59 13.23
C ASP A 218 -10.92 3.91 14.18
N ALA A 219 -11.03 4.35 15.44
CA ALA A 219 -12.01 3.84 16.39
C ALA A 219 -13.45 4.28 16.08
N ALA A 220 -13.64 5.42 15.40
CA ALA A 220 -14.97 5.90 15.05
C ALA A 220 -15.51 5.29 13.74
N ARG A 221 -14.62 4.77 12.88
CA ARG A 221 -15.01 4.19 11.57
C ARG A 221 -15.95 2.99 11.67
N PRO A 222 -15.77 2.02 12.60
CA PRO A 222 -16.72 0.93 12.77
C PRO A 222 -18.15 1.43 13.04
N ALA A 223 -18.31 2.52 13.79
CA ALA A 223 -19.62 3.12 14.07
C ALA A 223 -20.28 3.71 12.80
N MET A 224 -19.49 4.23 11.86
CA MET A 224 -20.01 4.73 10.59
C MET A 224 -20.50 3.59 9.67
N VAL A 225 -19.76 2.49 9.61
CA VAL A 225 -20.05 1.38 8.69
C VAL A 225 -21.18 0.48 9.22
N HIS A 226 -21.12 0.13 10.51
CA HIS A 226 -22.09 -0.79 11.14
C HIS A 226 -23.22 -0.07 11.87
N GLY A 227 -23.12 1.25 12.08
CA GLY A 227 -24.07 2.05 12.84
C GLY A 227 -23.75 2.13 14.33
N LEU A 228 -24.16 3.23 14.97
CA LEU A 228 -23.88 3.51 16.38
C LEU A 228 -24.52 2.46 17.33
N ARG A 229 -25.71 1.95 16.99
CA ARG A 229 -26.37 0.90 17.79
C ARG A 229 -25.52 -0.37 17.85
N SER A 230 -25.03 -0.84 16.71
CA SER A 230 -24.15 -2.00 16.62
C SER A 230 -22.80 -1.72 17.29
N TYR A 231 -22.27 -0.51 17.17
CA TYR A 231 -21.04 -0.10 17.88
C TYR A 231 -21.18 -0.20 19.40
N VAL A 232 -22.31 0.20 19.96
CA VAL A 232 -22.56 0.04 21.40
C VAL A 232 -22.85 -1.41 21.75
N LYS A 233 -23.83 -2.03 21.08
CA LYS A 233 -24.30 -3.40 21.40
C LYS A 233 -23.23 -4.45 21.16
N ASP A 234 -22.75 -4.53 19.92
CA ASP A 234 -21.83 -5.57 19.49
C ASP A 234 -20.39 -5.17 19.76
N GLY A 235 -20.11 -3.86 19.88
CA GLY A 235 -18.79 -3.27 20.08
C GLY A 235 -18.38 -3.07 21.54
N LEU A 236 -19.05 -2.17 22.26
CA LEU A 236 -18.70 -1.84 23.65
C LEU A 236 -19.30 -2.83 24.66
N GLY A 237 -20.49 -3.36 24.38
CA GLY A 237 -21.21 -4.29 25.25
C GLY A 237 -20.37 -5.48 25.72
N PRO A 238 -19.72 -6.25 24.81
CA PRO A 238 -18.90 -7.38 25.22
C PRO A 238 -17.73 -7.01 26.15
N LEU A 239 -17.14 -5.80 26.01
CA LEU A 239 -16.04 -5.37 26.88
C LEU A 239 -16.46 -5.22 28.35
N LEU A 240 -17.75 -5.02 28.60
CA LEU A 240 -18.32 -4.88 29.94
C LEU A 240 -18.77 -6.22 30.55
N HIS A 241 -19.09 -7.21 29.71
CA HIS A 241 -19.70 -8.47 30.14
C HIS A 241 -18.73 -9.66 30.15
N GLY A 242 -17.65 -9.64 29.36
CA GLY A 242 -16.65 -10.71 29.37
C GLY A 242 -15.62 -10.61 28.25
N LEU A 243 -14.38 -11.03 28.54
CA LEU A 243 -13.29 -11.01 27.56
C LEU A 243 -13.17 -12.33 26.76
N GLN A 244 -13.93 -13.36 27.12
CA GLN A 244 -13.80 -14.68 26.52
C GLN A 244 -14.28 -14.68 25.07
N GLY A 245 -15.51 -14.22 24.82
CA GLY A 245 -16.05 -14.11 23.45
C GLY A 245 -15.18 -13.21 22.56
N ILE A 246 -14.61 -12.15 23.13
CA ILE A 246 -13.68 -11.25 22.44
C ILE A 246 -12.40 -11.97 22.01
N ARG A 247 -11.78 -12.74 22.90
CA ARG A 247 -10.56 -13.52 22.59
C ARG A 247 -10.83 -14.58 21.52
N MET A 248 -11.97 -15.24 21.59
CA MET A 248 -12.36 -16.28 20.62
C MET A 248 -12.66 -15.70 19.24
N SER A 249 -13.40 -14.58 19.17
CA SER A 249 -13.64 -13.88 17.91
C SER A 249 -12.36 -13.26 17.33
N ALA A 250 -11.44 -12.79 18.17
CA ALA A 250 -10.11 -12.36 17.73
C ALA A 250 -9.30 -13.53 17.16
N LYS A 251 -9.40 -14.75 17.73
CA LYS A 251 -8.80 -15.97 17.16
C LYS A 251 -9.37 -16.27 15.77
N GLU A 252 -10.68 -16.22 15.60
CA GLU A 252 -11.32 -16.39 14.27
C GLU A 252 -10.87 -15.31 13.28
N ALA A 253 -10.75 -14.05 13.72
CA ALA A 253 -10.25 -12.95 12.89
C ALA A 253 -8.77 -13.13 12.50
N LYS A 254 -7.94 -13.70 13.39
CA LYS A 254 -6.55 -14.09 13.09
C LYS A 254 -6.50 -15.21 12.06
N LEU A 255 -7.34 -16.24 12.21
CA LEU A 255 -7.49 -17.30 11.21
C LEU A 255 -7.99 -16.80 9.86
N ALA A 256 -8.76 -15.71 9.85
CA ALA A 256 -9.19 -15.02 8.65
C ALA A 256 -8.11 -14.12 8.01
N GLY A 257 -6.96 -13.93 8.66
CA GLY A 257 -5.92 -12.99 8.24
C GLY A 257 -6.35 -11.51 8.33
N ALA A 258 -7.47 -11.23 8.98
CA ALA A 258 -7.97 -9.86 9.19
C ALA A 258 -7.24 -9.15 10.34
N VAL A 259 -6.63 -9.93 11.25
CA VAL A 259 -5.91 -9.49 12.44
C VAL A 259 -4.55 -10.20 12.47
N GLY A 260 -3.46 -9.46 12.64
CA GLY A 260 -2.10 -10.01 12.68
C GLY A 260 -0.98 -8.98 12.52
N GLU A 261 -1.28 -7.69 12.74
CA GLU A 261 -0.37 -6.58 12.42
C GLU A 261 0.84 -6.52 13.36
N THR A 262 0.71 -6.97 14.60
CA THR A 262 1.83 -7.14 15.54
C THR A 262 2.86 -8.17 15.07
N ILE A 263 2.45 -9.12 14.22
CA ILE A 263 3.33 -10.16 13.67
C ILE A 263 3.79 -9.78 12.25
N LEU A 264 2.90 -9.24 11.42
CA LEU A 264 3.19 -8.92 10.02
C LEU A 264 3.93 -7.59 9.85
N HIS A 265 3.81 -6.68 10.83
CA HIS A 265 4.28 -5.29 10.79
C HIS A 265 3.98 -4.62 9.44
N SER A 266 2.86 -4.96 8.81
CA SER A 266 2.51 -4.52 7.45
C SER A 266 2.23 -3.02 7.43
N ARG A 267 1.57 -2.49 8.47
CA ARG A 267 1.35 -1.06 8.63
C ARG A 267 2.67 -0.29 8.76
N MET A 268 3.62 -0.77 9.55
CA MET A 268 4.98 -0.20 9.63
C MET A 268 5.70 -0.25 8.27
N ALA A 269 5.69 -1.40 7.60
CA ALA A 269 6.32 -1.60 6.29
C ALA A 269 5.74 -0.63 5.24
N ALA A 270 4.43 -0.42 5.25
CA ALA A 270 3.77 0.58 4.42
C ALA A 270 4.20 2.01 4.79
N LEU A 271 4.24 2.36 6.09
CA LEU A 271 4.54 3.72 6.57
C LEU A 271 6.00 4.14 6.35
N SER A 272 6.91 3.19 6.48
CA SER A 272 8.33 3.37 6.18
C SER A 272 8.61 3.19 4.67
N GLU A 273 7.60 2.78 3.89
CA GLU A 273 7.72 2.41 2.47
C GLU A 273 8.83 1.34 2.25
N ILE A 274 9.12 0.55 3.30
CA ILE A 274 10.05 -0.57 3.31
C ILE A 274 9.28 -1.80 2.85
N THR A 275 9.34 -2.08 1.55
CA THR A 275 8.59 -3.17 0.93
C THR A 275 9.47 -4.36 0.55
N ASP A 276 10.76 -4.34 0.89
CA ASP A 276 11.72 -5.32 0.40
C ASP A 276 12.02 -6.41 1.46
N PRO A 277 11.44 -7.61 1.33
CA PRO A 277 11.68 -8.73 2.25
C PRO A 277 12.99 -9.48 1.97
N TYR A 278 13.79 -9.08 0.97
CA TYR A 278 15.00 -9.80 0.54
C TYR A 278 16.31 -9.16 1.00
N ARG A 279 16.23 -8.13 1.85
CA ARG A 279 17.36 -7.21 2.03
C ARG A 279 18.27 -7.63 3.18
N HIS A 280 19.45 -8.15 2.86
CA HIS A 280 20.57 -8.18 3.81
C HIS A 280 21.21 -6.80 3.84
N GLY A 281 20.92 -6.05 4.91
CA GLY A 281 21.43 -4.69 5.09
C GLY A 281 22.90 -4.64 5.54
N THR A 282 23.58 -3.57 5.13
CA THR A 282 24.82 -3.08 5.77
C THR A 282 24.59 -2.80 7.26
N VAL A 283 25.67 -2.60 8.04
CA VAL A 283 25.58 -2.27 9.48
C VAL A 283 24.67 -1.06 9.74
N ILE A 284 24.72 -0.04 8.87
CA ILE A 284 23.86 1.14 8.95
C ILE A 284 22.40 0.80 8.67
N GLU A 285 22.13 -0.01 7.64
CA GLU A 285 20.76 -0.46 7.33
C GLU A 285 20.17 -1.29 8.47
N ARG A 286 20.96 -2.20 9.08
CA ARG A 286 20.55 -2.98 10.26
C ARG A 286 20.28 -2.08 11.47
N LEU A 287 21.12 -1.06 11.70
CA LEU A 287 20.87 -0.08 12.74
C LEU A 287 19.56 0.68 12.50
N MET A 288 19.34 1.17 11.28
CA MET A 288 18.11 1.88 10.92
C MET A 288 16.86 1.00 11.05
N GLU A 289 16.95 -0.27 10.64
CA GLU A 289 15.87 -1.24 10.79
C GLU A 289 15.53 -1.51 12.27
N ASN A 290 16.55 -1.69 13.10
CA ASN A 290 16.39 -1.84 14.54
C ASN A 290 15.77 -0.59 15.19
N LEU A 291 16.24 0.61 14.80
CA LEU A 291 15.67 1.87 15.26
C LEU A 291 14.20 1.99 14.86
N SER A 292 13.86 1.68 13.61
CA SER A 292 12.48 1.70 13.11
C SER A 292 11.58 0.72 13.84
N THR A 293 12.06 -0.50 14.07
CA THR A 293 11.30 -1.54 14.77
C THR A 293 11.02 -1.14 16.21
N ARG A 294 12.04 -0.64 16.93
CA ARG A 294 11.88 -0.13 18.30
C ARG A 294 10.96 1.08 18.35
N PHE A 295 11.15 2.03 17.44
CA PHE A 295 10.29 3.21 17.32
C PHE A 295 8.82 2.80 17.11
N SER A 296 8.55 1.89 16.17
CA SER A 296 7.20 1.41 15.87
C SER A 296 6.55 0.79 17.10
N ARG A 297 7.28 -0.08 17.83
CA ARG A 297 6.81 -0.65 19.10
C ARG A 297 6.51 0.44 20.14
N MET A 298 7.40 1.43 20.28
CA MET A 298 7.24 2.54 21.22
C MET A 298 6.09 3.49 20.85
N THR A 299 5.74 3.63 19.56
CA THR A 299 4.55 4.41 19.19
C THR A 299 3.26 3.75 19.70
N GLY A 300 3.24 2.43 19.83
CA GLY A 300 2.02 1.66 20.15
C GLY A 300 1.07 1.49 18.96
N LEU A 301 1.48 1.87 17.75
CA LEU A 301 0.61 1.87 16.58
C LEU A 301 0.12 0.47 16.21
N ASP A 302 0.99 -0.53 16.26
CA ASP A 302 0.61 -1.90 15.90
C ASP A 302 -0.40 -2.49 16.91
N LEU A 303 -0.28 -2.14 18.20
CA LEU A 303 -1.25 -2.53 19.22
C LEU A 303 -2.60 -1.82 19.04
N TRP A 304 -2.56 -0.52 18.75
CA TRP A 304 -3.76 0.26 18.45
C TRP A 304 -4.47 -0.29 17.20
N ASP A 305 -3.71 -0.60 16.14
CA ASP A 305 -4.27 -1.15 14.91
C ASP A 305 -4.83 -2.56 15.11
N GLU A 306 -4.12 -3.44 15.83
CA GLU A 306 -4.62 -4.78 16.17
C GLU A 306 -5.90 -4.70 16.99
N PHE A 307 -5.99 -3.77 17.96
CA PHE A 307 -7.22 -3.52 18.73
C PHE A 307 -8.38 -3.10 17.81
N ASN A 308 -8.17 -2.09 16.95
CA ASN A 308 -9.20 -1.58 16.06
C ASN A 308 -9.66 -2.62 15.03
N ARG A 309 -8.72 -3.38 14.45
CA ARG A 309 -9.04 -4.47 13.54
C ARG A 309 -9.78 -5.59 14.24
N SER A 310 -9.39 -5.98 15.45
CA SER A 310 -10.11 -6.98 16.24
C SER A 310 -11.52 -6.52 16.58
N PHE A 311 -11.67 -5.24 16.96
CA PHE A 311 -12.95 -4.62 17.26
C PHE A 311 -13.87 -4.59 16.04
N ALA A 312 -13.37 -4.12 14.89
CA ALA A 312 -14.07 -4.12 13.61
C ALA A 312 -14.42 -5.55 13.16
N ALA A 313 -13.46 -6.48 13.19
CA ALA A 313 -13.66 -7.87 12.79
C ALA A 313 -14.79 -8.53 13.56
N ARG A 314 -14.87 -8.26 14.86
CA ARG A 314 -15.93 -8.80 15.70
C ARG A 314 -17.30 -8.20 15.36
N MET A 315 -17.38 -6.90 15.08
CA MET A 315 -18.63 -6.28 14.59
C MET A 315 -19.07 -6.85 13.23
N THR A 316 -18.12 -7.01 12.31
CA THR A 316 -18.33 -7.67 11.02
C THR A 316 -18.83 -9.09 11.21
N GLN A 317 -18.17 -9.90 12.04
CA GLN A 317 -18.56 -11.29 12.32
C GLN A 317 -19.99 -11.34 12.88
N ASN A 318 -20.31 -10.51 13.88
CA ASN A 318 -21.65 -10.45 14.45
C ASN A 318 -22.71 -10.15 13.38
N ARG A 319 -22.47 -9.14 12.54
CA ARG A 319 -23.41 -8.75 11.47
C ARG A 319 -23.56 -9.83 10.40
N ILE A 320 -22.46 -10.49 10.00
CA ILE A 320 -22.51 -11.60 9.03
C ILE A 320 -23.35 -12.75 9.61
N PHE A 321 -23.12 -13.14 10.87
CA PHE A 321 -23.84 -14.26 11.47
C PHE A 321 -25.29 -13.94 11.79
N ASP A 322 -25.62 -12.73 12.23
CA ASP A 322 -27.02 -12.30 12.41
C ASP A 322 -27.79 -12.44 11.09
N ASN A 323 -27.18 -12.04 9.96
CA ASN A 323 -27.77 -12.19 8.63
C ASN A 323 -27.77 -13.64 8.13
N ALA A 324 -26.70 -14.39 8.35
CA ALA A 324 -26.58 -15.78 7.89
C ALA A 324 -27.55 -16.70 8.63
N VAL A 325 -27.68 -16.55 9.95
CA VAL A 325 -28.66 -17.30 10.76
C VAL A 325 -30.09 -16.97 10.34
N LYS A 326 -30.40 -15.68 10.10
CA LYS A 326 -31.71 -15.29 9.59
C LYS A 326 -31.97 -15.86 8.19
N ALA A 327 -30.97 -15.84 7.31
CA ALA A 327 -31.07 -16.45 5.99
C ALA A 327 -31.32 -17.97 6.09
N ALA A 328 -30.62 -18.68 6.96
CA ALA A 328 -30.80 -20.12 7.15
C ALA A 328 -32.19 -20.50 7.68
N LYS A 329 -32.80 -19.64 8.53
CA LYS A 329 -34.12 -19.90 9.14
C LYS A 329 -35.28 -19.47 8.24
N ASP A 330 -35.19 -18.25 7.70
CA ASP A 330 -36.31 -17.55 7.05
C ASP A 330 -36.08 -17.34 5.54
N GLY A 331 -34.95 -17.82 5.01
CA GLY A 331 -34.50 -17.61 3.62
C GLY A 331 -33.79 -16.26 3.42
N PHE A 332 -32.84 -16.20 2.49
CA PHE A 332 -32.07 -14.98 2.21
C PHE A 332 -32.93 -13.78 1.76
N ALA A 333 -34.08 -14.04 1.14
CA ALA A 333 -35.01 -13.00 0.70
C ALA A 333 -35.69 -12.25 1.87
N SER A 334 -35.72 -12.83 3.07
CA SER A 334 -36.26 -12.20 4.29
C SER A 334 -35.36 -11.09 4.86
N LEU A 335 -34.11 -11.01 4.39
CA LEU A 335 -33.17 -9.97 4.78
C LEU A 335 -33.58 -8.63 4.19
N PRO A 336 -33.51 -7.53 4.97
CA PRO A 336 -33.68 -6.18 4.42
C PRO A 336 -32.77 -5.96 3.21
N GLU A 337 -33.21 -5.18 2.24
CA GLU A 337 -32.44 -4.91 1.01
C GLU A 337 -31.01 -4.43 1.31
N ARG A 338 -30.85 -3.59 2.34
CA ARG A 338 -29.54 -3.13 2.82
C ARG A 338 -28.62 -4.27 3.26
N GLU A 339 -29.15 -5.27 3.95
CA GLU A 339 -28.35 -6.40 4.43
C GLU A 339 -28.05 -7.38 3.28
N ARG A 340 -28.98 -7.57 2.33
CA ARG A 340 -28.69 -8.33 1.10
C ARG A 340 -27.59 -7.69 0.27
N ALA A 341 -27.64 -6.36 0.10
CA ALA A 341 -26.60 -5.61 -0.61
C ALA A 341 -25.25 -5.70 0.12
N TYR A 342 -25.25 -5.65 1.46
CA TYR A 342 -24.04 -5.83 2.26
C TYR A 342 -23.46 -7.26 2.13
N MET A 343 -24.28 -8.30 2.26
CA MET A 343 -23.83 -9.69 2.07
C MET A 343 -23.31 -9.94 0.64
N GLY A 344 -23.99 -9.36 -0.36
CA GLY A 344 -23.53 -9.37 -1.76
C GLY A 344 -22.19 -8.64 -1.96
N TYR A 345 -22.00 -7.48 -1.32
CA TYR A 345 -20.72 -6.77 -1.29
C TYR A 345 -19.61 -7.66 -0.72
N LEU A 346 -19.89 -8.46 0.31
CA LEU A 346 -18.92 -9.40 0.87
C LEU A 346 -18.67 -10.64 0.01
N GLY A 347 -19.45 -10.87 -1.05
CA GLY A 347 -19.38 -12.08 -1.87
C GLY A 347 -20.10 -13.28 -1.24
N ILE A 348 -20.95 -13.04 -0.24
CA ILE A 348 -21.82 -14.03 0.38
C ILE A 348 -23.20 -13.90 -0.27
N GLY A 349 -23.40 -14.64 -1.36
CA GLY A 349 -24.70 -14.75 -2.01
C GLY A 349 -25.69 -15.61 -1.20
N GLN A 350 -26.89 -15.78 -1.74
CA GLN A 350 -27.99 -16.50 -1.08
C GLN A 350 -27.59 -17.88 -0.55
N GLU A 351 -27.14 -18.78 -1.42
CA GLU A 351 -26.79 -20.16 -1.03
C GLU A 351 -25.69 -20.18 0.04
N ARG A 352 -24.67 -19.34 -0.12
CA ARG A 352 -23.56 -19.26 0.84
C ARG A 352 -24.03 -18.74 2.19
N ALA A 353 -24.90 -17.72 2.22
CA ALA A 353 -25.42 -17.15 3.45
C ALA A 353 -26.20 -18.19 4.26
N GLU A 354 -27.08 -18.94 3.59
CA GLU A 354 -27.90 -19.99 4.19
C GLU A 354 -27.02 -21.10 4.77
N ARG A 355 -26.09 -21.67 3.96
CA ARG A 355 -25.17 -22.72 4.42
C ARG A 355 -24.22 -22.26 5.53
N ILE A 356 -23.71 -21.02 5.48
CA ILE A 356 -22.90 -20.46 6.56
C ILE A 356 -23.72 -20.36 7.85
N GLY A 357 -24.99 -19.95 7.74
CA GLY A 357 -25.91 -19.91 8.89
C GLY A 357 -26.15 -21.29 9.49
N GLU A 358 -26.35 -22.32 8.66
CA GLU A 358 -26.48 -23.71 9.12
C GLU A 358 -25.22 -24.21 9.85
N LEU A 359 -24.04 -23.95 9.30
CA LEU A 359 -22.77 -24.30 9.92
C LEU A 359 -22.56 -23.58 11.25
N PHE A 360 -22.93 -22.30 11.32
CA PHE A 360 -22.88 -21.53 12.55
C PHE A 360 -23.86 -22.08 13.59
N LEU A 361 -25.09 -22.44 13.20
CA LEU A 361 -26.05 -23.05 14.13
C LEU A 361 -25.59 -24.41 14.66
N LYS A 362 -24.78 -25.14 13.89
CA LYS A 362 -24.27 -26.46 14.27
C LYS A 362 -23.00 -26.42 15.12
N TYR A 363 -22.08 -25.51 14.81
CA TYR A 363 -20.72 -25.50 15.38
C TYR A 363 -20.34 -24.19 16.07
N GLY A 364 -21.05 -23.11 15.76
CA GLY A 364 -20.81 -21.80 16.35
C GLY A 364 -21.46 -21.66 17.72
N GLU A 365 -21.03 -20.63 18.44
CA GLU A 365 -21.54 -20.28 19.76
C GLU A 365 -21.63 -18.76 19.92
N THR A 366 -22.49 -18.30 20.83
CA THR A 366 -22.59 -16.88 21.20
C THR A 366 -22.14 -16.72 22.64
N VAL A 367 -20.99 -16.09 22.84
CA VAL A 367 -20.38 -15.88 24.17
C VAL A 367 -20.29 -14.38 24.41
N ASP A 368 -20.84 -13.89 25.52
CA ASP A 368 -20.84 -12.46 25.89
C ASP A 368 -21.39 -11.51 24.81
N GLY A 369 -22.38 -11.97 24.04
CA GLY A 369 -22.95 -11.21 22.91
C GLY A 369 -22.07 -11.21 21.64
N VAL A 370 -21.06 -12.06 21.58
CA VAL A 370 -20.15 -12.22 20.45
C VAL A 370 -20.38 -13.56 19.77
N HIS A 371 -20.62 -13.53 18.45
CA HIS A 371 -20.73 -14.73 17.64
C HIS A 371 -19.33 -15.28 17.34
N VAL A 372 -19.07 -16.51 17.79
CA VAL A 372 -17.85 -17.26 17.53
C VAL A 372 -18.15 -18.39 16.54
N ALA A 373 -17.50 -18.32 15.40
CA ALA A 373 -17.79 -19.20 14.26
C ALA A 373 -17.32 -20.65 14.44
N ASN A 374 -16.23 -20.85 15.18
CA ASN A 374 -15.50 -22.10 15.29
C ASN A 374 -15.24 -22.72 13.90
N THR A 375 -14.67 -21.92 12.98
CA THR A 375 -14.55 -22.31 11.55
C THR A 375 -13.70 -23.56 11.32
N GLU A 376 -12.83 -23.90 12.27
CA GLU A 376 -12.03 -25.12 12.28
C GLU A 376 -12.92 -26.38 12.31
N ALA A 377 -14.11 -26.30 12.94
CA ALA A 377 -15.06 -27.42 13.05
C ALA A 377 -15.96 -27.62 11.82
N TRP A 378 -15.90 -26.75 10.81
CA TRP A 378 -16.78 -26.82 9.62
C TRP A 378 -16.46 -27.99 8.66
N GLY A 379 -15.50 -28.84 9.03
CA GLY A 379 -15.07 -30.00 8.26
C GLY A 379 -14.01 -29.69 7.21
N THR A 380 -13.38 -30.73 6.67
CA THR A 380 -12.31 -30.64 5.66
C THR A 380 -12.80 -30.96 4.25
N ALA A 381 -14.09 -31.27 4.08
CA ALA A 381 -14.68 -31.50 2.78
C ALA A 381 -14.58 -30.23 1.91
N PRO A 382 -14.37 -30.34 0.58
CA PRO A 382 -14.18 -29.18 -0.30
C PRO A 382 -15.28 -28.11 -0.19
N ALA A 383 -16.54 -28.51 0.04
CA ALA A 383 -17.65 -27.59 0.24
C ALA A 383 -17.53 -26.80 1.56
N GLY A 384 -17.16 -27.47 2.66
CA GLY A 384 -16.95 -26.81 3.95
C GLY A 384 -15.75 -25.88 3.93
N ASP A 385 -14.68 -26.28 3.27
CA ASP A 385 -13.49 -25.44 3.10
C ASP A 385 -13.76 -24.21 2.23
N ALA A 386 -14.53 -24.35 1.14
CA ALA A 386 -14.96 -23.23 0.32
C ALA A 386 -15.81 -22.21 1.11
N LEU A 387 -16.70 -22.68 1.98
CA LEU A 387 -17.52 -21.81 2.84
C LEU A 387 -16.67 -21.13 3.92
N ARG A 388 -15.74 -21.87 4.55
CA ARG A 388 -14.76 -21.30 5.48
C ARG A 388 -13.96 -20.19 4.83
N GLN A 389 -13.43 -20.42 3.63
CA GLN A 389 -12.65 -19.40 2.93
C GLN A 389 -13.53 -18.21 2.54
N ALA A 390 -14.75 -18.44 2.04
CA ALA A 390 -15.67 -17.35 1.71
C ALA A 390 -15.98 -16.47 2.93
N PHE A 391 -16.23 -17.07 4.10
CA PHE A 391 -16.45 -16.34 5.34
C PHE A 391 -15.20 -15.57 5.78
N ARG A 392 -14.03 -16.21 5.82
CA ARG A 392 -12.76 -15.57 6.22
C ARG A 392 -12.39 -14.41 5.29
N SER A 393 -12.53 -14.60 3.97
CA SER A 393 -12.31 -13.55 2.98
C SER A 393 -13.33 -12.40 3.13
N ALA A 394 -14.58 -12.68 3.49
CA ALA A 394 -15.58 -11.66 3.77
C ALA A 394 -15.20 -10.82 5.00
N VAL A 395 -14.77 -11.46 6.09
CA VAL A 395 -14.28 -10.75 7.30
C VAL A 395 -13.07 -9.88 6.96
N ALA A 396 -12.06 -10.45 6.28
CA ALA A 396 -10.87 -9.70 5.88
C ALA A 396 -11.19 -8.52 4.95
N LYS A 397 -12.13 -8.71 4.00
CA LYS A 397 -12.57 -7.67 3.07
C LYS A 397 -13.26 -6.51 3.80
N ASP A 398 -14.19 -6.80 4.71
CA ASP A 398 -14.93 -5.76 5.43
C ASP A 398 -14.00 -4.97 6.36
N VAL A 399 -13.19 -5.69 7.16
CA VAL A 399 -12.20 -5.09 8.08
C VAL A 399 -11.21 -4.22 7.32
N GLY A 400 -10.67 -4.70 6.19
CA GLY A 400 -9.76 -3.92 5.35
C GLY A 400 -10.42 -2.73 4.64
N SER A 401 -11.76 -2.67 4.60
CA SER A 401 -12.52 -1.51 4.13
C SER A 401 -12.78 -0.48 5.24
N ILE A 402 -12.90 -0.92 6.49
CA ILE A 402 -13.11 -0.07 7.68
C ILE A 402 -11.78 0.54 8.13
N ILE A 403 -10.75 -0.30 8.29
CA ILE A 403 -9.40 0.12 8.69
C ILE A 403 -8.57 0.28 7.43
N VAL A 404 -8.44 1.54 6.99
CA VAL A 404 -7.80 1.88 5.72
C VAL A 404 -6.29 1.66 5.81
N THR A 405 -5.81 0.58 5.21
CA THR A 405 -4.39 0.40 4.85
C THR A 405 -4.17 0.60 3.36
N LYS A 406 -3.07 1.26 3.02
CA LYS A 406 -2.60 1.41 1.63
C LYS A 406 -2.39 0.02 1.01
N GLY A 407 -3.11 -0.27 -0.06
CA GLY A 407 -2.91 -1.41 -0.94
C GLY A 407 -2.09 -1.05 -2.17
N VAL A 408 -1.76 -2.07 -2.97
CA VAL A 408 -0.93 -1.93 -4.18
C VAL A 408 -1.57 -1.11 -5.29
N GLY A 409 -2.91 -1.05 -5.33
CA GLY A 409 -3.68 -0.34 -6.36
C GLY A 409 -4.13 1.06 -5.97
N ASP A 410 -3.78 1.54 -4.77
CA ASP A 410 -4.32 2.81 -4.25
C ASP A 410 -3.43 4.03 -4.54
N VAL A 411 -2.26 3.83 -5.14
CA VAL A 411 -1.30 4.90 -5.44
C VAL A 411 -0.78 4.79 -6.87
N PRO A 412 -0.38 5.91 -7.51
CA PRO A 412 0.24 5.87 -8.83
C PRO A 412 1.51 5.01 -8.86
N LEU A 413 1.80 4.36 -9.99
CA LEU A 413 3.00 3.52 -10.14
C LEU A 413 4.31 4.22 -9.78
N LEU A 414 4.40 5.54 -10.01
CA LEU A 414 5.59 6.32 -9.67
C LEU A 414 5.93 6.20 -8.19
N ALA A 415 4.92 6.05 -7.31
CA ALA A 415 5.07 5.88 -5.87
C ALA A 415 5.73 4.56 -5.47
N SER A 416 5.98 3.66 -6.43
CA SER A 416 6.66 2.39 -6.22
C SER A 416 8.15 2.44 -6.61
N THR A 417 8.62 3.52 -7.24
CA THR A 417 10.04 3.75 -7.54
C THR A 417 10.80 4.30 -6.32
N PRO A 418 12.12 4.08 -6.16
CA PRO A 418 12.87 4.59 -5.01
C PRO A 418 12.78 6.13 -4.84
N ILE A 419 12.80 6.87 -5.95
CA ILE A 419 12.63 8.33 -5.96
C ILE A 419 11.19 8.68 -5.59
N GLY A 420 10.19 8.08 -6.26
CA GLY A 420 8.79 8.38 -5.98
C GLY A 420 8.34 8.02 -4.56
N LYS A 421 8.84 6.92 -3.98
CA LYS A 421 8.65 6.57 -2.57
C LYS A 421 9.17 7.66 -1.62
N SER A 422 10.26 8.33 -1.99
CA SER A 422 10.87 9.39 -1.20
C SER A 422 10.13 10.73 -1.37
N LEU A 423 9.73 11.06 -2.60
CA LEU A 423 8.93 12.25 -2.91
C LEU A 423 7.54 12.20 -2.26
N LEU A 424 6.86 11.05 -2.38
CA LEU A 424 5.50 10.83 -1.89
C LEU A 424 5.46 10.22 -0.49
N GLN A 425 6.58 10.22 0.24
CA GLN A 425 6.63 9.69 1.60
C GLN A 425 5.56 10.36 2.47
N PHE A 426 4.74 9.55 3.15
CA PHE A 426 3.56 9.94 3.94
C PHE A 426 2.36 10.47 3.12
N LYS A 427 2.59 11.07 1.94
CA LYS A 427 1.54 11.51 1.01
C LYS A 427 0.77 10.32 0.42
N SER A 428 1.45 9.19 0.26
CA SER A 428 0.87 7.94 -0.25
C SER A 428 -0.37 7.48 0.53
N PHE A 429 -0.45 7.76 1.84
CA PHE A 429 -1.63 7.47 2.65
C PHE A 429 -2.81 8.40 2.35
N SER A 430 -2.53 9.69 2.17
CA SER A 430 -3.53 10.68 1.74
C SER A 430 -4.13 10.30 0.38
N ILE A 431 -3.28 9.89 -0.56
CA ILE A 431 -3.70 9.43 -1.88
C ILE A 431 -4.56 8.17 -1.76
N ALA A 432 -4.12 7.19 -0.97
CA ALA A 432 -4.87 5.94 -0.78
C ALA A 432 -6.22 6.16 -0.08
N ALA A 433 -6.27 7.01 0.93
CA ALA A 433 -7.52 7.38 1.62
C ALA A 433 -8.49 8.07 0.65
N ASN A 434 -7.98 9.01 -0.17
CA ASN A 434 -8.79 9.68 -1.19
C ASN A 434 -9.39 8.68 -2.20
N GLN A 435 -8.60 7.73 -2.71
CA GLN A 435 -9.11 6.70 -3.63
C GLN A 435 -10.19 5.82 -2.97
N ARG A 436 -9.97 5.36 -1.74
CA ARG A 436 -10.87 4.42 -1.06
C ARG A 436 -12.14 5.05 -0.49
N VAL A 437 -12.06 6.30 -0.06
CA VAL A 437 -13.15 7.01 0.62
C VAL A 437 -13.90 7.91 -0.34
N LEU A 438 -13.21 8.79 -1.08
CA LEU A 438 -13.87 9.74 -1.97
C LEU A 438 -14.43 9.05 -3.21
N ILE A 439 -13.64 8.28 -3.95
CA ILE A 439 -14.12 7.66 -5.20
C ILE A 439 -15.25 6.67 -4.92
N ARG A 440 -15.12 5.89 -3.85
CA ARG A 440 -16.20 5.01 -3.39
C ARG A 440 -17.44 5.82 -2.98
N GLY A 441 -17.26 6.90 -2.23
CA GLY A 441 -18.35 7.77 -1.81
C GLY A 441 -19.08 8.42 -2.99
N LEU A 442 -18.36 8.81 -4.05
CA LEU A 442 -18.93 9.36 -5.28
C LEU A 442 -19.75 8.34 -6.08
N GLN A 443 -19.53 7.05 -5.87
CA GLN A 443 -20.36 5.99 -6.46
C GLN A 443 -21.66 5.76 -5.67
N GLU A 444 -21.79 6.34 -4.46
CA GLU A 444 -23.03 6.30 -3.69
C GLU A 444 -23.99 7.44 -4.07
N GLY A 445 -25.26 7.31 -3.69
CA GLY A 445 -26.25 8.36 -3.91
C GLY A 445 -25.90 9.67 -3.18
N PRO A 446 -26.28 10.86 -3.70
CA PRO A 446 -25.86 12.16 -3.18
C PRO A 446 -26.11 12.36 -1.67
N THR A 447 -27.26 11.91 -1.16
CA THR A 447 -27.61 12.01 0.26
C THR A 447 -26.65 11.21 1.15
N ARG A 448 -26.22 10.03 0.70
CA ARG A 448 -25.29 9.18 1.44
C ARG A 448 -23.88 9.76 1.42
N PHE A 449 -23.46 10.29 0.27
CA PHE A 449 -22.19 10.97 0.15
C PHE A 449 -22.11 12.16 1.11
N ILE A 450 -23.09 13.07 1.08
CA ILE A 450 -23.11 14.26 1.95
C ILE A 450 -23.14 13.85 3.42
N GLY A 451 -24.03 12.93 3.81
CA GLY A 451 -24.09 12.45 5.20
C GLY A 451 -22.78 11.81 5.68
N GLY A 452 -22.12 11.05 4.80
CA GLY A 452 -20.81 10.45 5.06
C GLY A 452 -19.71 11.50 5.24
N VAL A 453 -19.65 12.50 4.36
CA VAL A 453 -18.68 13.62 4.46
C VAL A 453 -18.90 14.41 5.74
N THR A 454 -20.14 14.78 6.07
CA THR A 454 -20.46 15.51 7.31
C THR A 454 -20.06 14.72 8.55
N GLY A 455 -20.38 13.42 8.60
CA GLY A 455 -19.98 12.55 9.70
C GLY A 455 -18.47 12.43 9.86
N MET A 456 -17.74 12.25 8.75
CA MET A 456 -16.27 12.20 8.80
C MET A 456 -15.64 13.54 9.15
N ALA A 457 -16.23 14.67 8.73
CA ALA A 457 -15.77 15.99 9.12
C ALA A 457 -15.94 16.23 10.63
N ALA A 458 -17.06 15.80 11.21
CA ALA A 458 -17.29 15.87 12.65
C ALA A 458 -16.28 15.04 13.46
N ILE A 459 -15.95 13.83 12.99
CA ILE A 459 -14.88 13.02 13.57
C ILE A 459 -13.53 13.72 13.40
N GLY A 460 -13.26 14.31 12.24
CA GLY A 460 -12.07 15.11 11.97
C GLY A 460 -11.88 16.24 12.98
N MET A 461 -12.96 16.96 13.30
CA MET A 461 -13.01 18.02 14.31
C MET A 461 -12.72 17.48 15.72
N PHE A 462 -13.29 16.33 16.08
CA PHE A 462 -13.01 15.69 17.36
C PHE A 462 -11.54 15.25 17.49
N ILE A 463 -10.93 14.75 16.41
CA ILE A 463 -9.50 14.39 16.39
C ILE A 463 -8.62 15.64 16.48
N TYR A 464 -9.02 16.74 15.83
CA TYR A 464 -8.35 18.02 15.99
C TYR A 464 -8.30 18.43 17.47
N TRP A 465 -9.44 18.41 18.16
CA TRP A 465 -9.52 18.68 19.60
C TRP A 465 -8.67 17.72 20.45
N LEU A 466 -8.81 16.40 20.26
CA LEU A 466 -8.05 15.40 21.01
C LEU A 466 -6.54 15.59 20.87
N ARG A 467 -6.08 15.94 19.66
CA ARG A 467 -4.67 16.21 19.41
C ARG A 467 -4.17 17.39 20.23
N HIS A 468 -4.92 18.49 20.24
CA HIS A 468 -4.57 19.67 21.02
C HIS A 468 -4.50 19.37 22.52
N VAL A 469 -5.47 18.61 23.04
CA VAL A 469 -5.44 18.12 24.43
C VAL A 469 -4.21 17.23 24.69
N ALA A 470 -3.92 16.28 23.81
CA ALA A 470 -2.80 15.33 23.98
C ALA A 470 -1.43 15.99 23.92
N PHE A 471 -1.28 17.05 23.12
CA PHE A 471 -0.02 17.79 22.98
C PHE A 471 0.05 19.03 23.88
N GLY A 472 -0.98 19.30 24.69
CA GLY A 472 -1.02 20.46 25.59
C GLY A 472 -1.00 21.80 24.86
N THR A 473 -1.56 21.87 23.65
CA THR A 473 -1.59 23.09 22.83
C THR A 473 -2.98 23.68 22.74
N ASP A 474 -3.08 25.01 22.65
CA ASP A 474 -4.37 25.70 22.56
C ASP A 474 -5.13 25.37 21.28
N VAL A 475 -6.45 25.17 21.42
CA VAL A 475 -7.37 24.95 20.31
C VAL A 475 -7.81 26.29 19.72
N SER A 476 -7.97 26.38 18.40
CA SER A 476 -8.49 27.60 17.75
C SER A 476 -9.93 27.90 18.18
N ASP A 477 -10.23 29.17 18.40
CA ASP A 477 -11.57 29.71 18.67
C ASP A 477 -12.40 29.96 17.38
N ASN A 478 -11.82 29.75 16.20
CA ASN A 478 -12.44 30.06 14.91
C ASN A 478 -13.19 28.84 14.34
N PRO A 479 -14.54 28.90 14.17
CA PRO A 479 -15.32 27.78 13.62
C PRO A 479 -14.88 27.36 12.21
N GLY A 480 -14.40 28.30 11.39
CA GLY A 480 -13.86 28.02 10.06
C GLY A 480 -12.63 27.11 10.11
N THR A 481 -11.75 27.31 11.09
CA THR A 481 -10.60 26.44 11.34
C THR A 481 -11.05 25.02 11.70
N TRP A 482 -12.08 24.89 12.54
CA TRP A 482 -12.65 23.59 12.89
C TRP A 482 -13.20 22.86 11.67
N ILE A 483 -13.94 23.54 10.80
CA ILE A 483 -14.49 22.94 9.57
C ILE A 483 -13.35 22.49 8.64
N ALA A 484 -12.35 23.34 8.42
CA ALA A 484 -11.19 23.02 7.58
C ALA A 484 -10.39 21.83 8.14
N GLU A 485 -10.09 21.84 9.44
CA GLU A 485 -9.43 20.72 10.12
C GLU A 485 -10.25 19.44 10.10
N GLY A 486 -11.57 19.55 10.25
CA GLY A 486 -12.51 18.46 10.14
C GLY A 486 -12.44 17.78 8.78
N LEU A 487 -12.50 18.58 7.72
CA LEU A 487 -12.42 18.08 6.35
C LEU A 487 -11.02 17.54 5.99
N ASP A 488 -9.93 18.16 6.43
CA ASP A 488 -8.57 17.66 6.23
C ASP A 488 -8.35 16.30 6.94
N ARG A 489 -8.83 16.18 8.18
CA ARG A 489 -8.69 14.96 9.00
C ARG A 489 -9.69 13.86 8.66
N SER A 490 -10.77 14.18 7.95
CA SER A 490 -11.77 13.22 7.49
C SER A 490 -11.21 12.11 6.59
N GLY A 491 -10.10 12.37 5.89
CA GLY A 491 -9.56 11.44 4.90
C GLY A 491 -10.23 11.53 3.52
N VAL A 492 -11.33 12.30 3.40
CA VAL A 492 -12.12 12.42 2.16
C VAL A 492 -11.38 13.24 1.11
N PHE A 493 -10.87 14.40 1.49
CA PHE A 493 -10.26 15.36 0.58
C PHE A 493 -8.75 15.46 0.77
N SER A 494 -8.09 14.37 1.19
CA SER A 494 -6.70 14.44 1.65
C SER A 494 -5.71 14.93 0.59
N VAL A 495 -5.90 14.60 -0.70
CA VAL A 495 -5.05 15.12 -1.78
C VAL A 495 -5.28 16.62 -2.01
N LEU A 496 -6.54 17.06 -1.97
CA LEU A 496 -6.91 18.46 -2.12
C LEU A 496 -6.31 19.32 -1.00
N PHE A 497 -6.47 18.88 0.26
CA PHE A 497 -5.91 19.57 1.41
C PHE A 497 -4.38 19.54 1.41
N GLU A 498 -3.74 18.48 0.93
CA GLU A 498 -2.29 18.43 0.80
C GLU A 498 -1.75 19.43 -0.24
N ALA A 499 -2.43 19.56 -1.38
CA ALA A 499 -2.13 20.60 -2.35
C ALA A 499 -2.38 22.00 -1.76
N ASN A 500 -3.54 22.20 -1.12
CA ASN A 500 -3.90 23.46 -0.46
C ASN A 500 -2.86 23.90 0.58
N ASN A 501 -2.46 22.99 1.47
CA ASN A 501 -1.49 23.28 2.52
C ASN A 501 -0.12 23.65 1.93
N THR A 502 0.23 23.13 0.75
CA THR A 502 1.44 23.53 0.03
C THR A 502 1.29 24.93 -0.56
N PHE A 503 0.15 25.23 -1.19
CA PHE A 503 -0.16 26.55 -1.75
C PHE A 503 -0.19 27.65 -0.68
N GLU A 504 -0.85 27.40 0.46
CA GLU A 504 -0.92 28.36 1.55
C GLU A 504 0.43 28.66 2.19
N LYS A 505 1.30 27.65 2.30
CA LYS A 505 2.69 27.85 2.76
C LYS A 505 3.53 28.68 1.79
N MET A 506 3.14 28.76 0.52
CA MET A 506 3.76 29.66 -0.46
C MET A 506 3.22 31.10 -0.35
N GLY A 507 2.34 31.38 0.62
CA GLY A 507 1.75 32.71 0.84
C GLY A 507 0.52 32.99 -0.03
N LEU A 508 -0.03 31.97 -0.69
CA LEU A 508 -1.24 32.12 -1.51
C LEU A 508 -2.50 31.86 -0.67
N PRO A 509 -3.63 32.54 -0.95
CA PRO A 509 -4.90 32.23 -0.30
C PRO A 509 -5.33 30.79 -0.61
N GLY A 510 -5.76 30.06 0.41
CA GLY A 510 -6.30 28.70 0.31
C GLY A 510 -7.48 28.44 1.25
N ILE A 511 -7.87 27.18 1.37
CA ILE A 511 -9.05 26.69 2.11
C ILE A 511 -9.05 27.13 3.58
N TYR A 512 -7.93 27.05 4.31
CA TYR A 512 -7.88 27.47 5.71
C TYR A 512 -8.00 28.98 5.82
N THR A 513 -7.28 29.73 4.98
CA THR A 513 -7.37 31.21 4.99
C THR A 513 -8.77 31.68 4.61
N GLY A 514 -9.44 31.04 3.65
CA GLY A 514 -10.80 31.36 3.24
C GLY A 514 -11.84 30.95 4.29
N ALA A 515 -11.68 29.78 4.90
CA ALA A 515 -12.57 29.31 5.97
C ALA A 515 -12.46 30.19 7.21
N ALA A 516 -11.24 30.58 7.62
CA ALA A 516 -11.02 31.48 8.74
C ALA A 516 -11.57 32.90 8.46
N ALA A 517 -11.42 33.39 7.22
CA ALA A 517 -11.94 34.69 6.79
C ALA A 517 -13.48 34.77 6.75
N ALA A 518 -14.17 33.63 6.63
CA ALA A 518 -15.63 33.57 6.76
C ALA A 518 -16.12 33.91 8.19
N PHE A 519 -15.22 33.88 9.18
CA PHE A 519 -15.47 34.24 10.57
C PHE A 519 -14.50 35.34 11.04
N PRO A 520 -14.66 36.59 10.56
CA PRO A 520 -13.69 37.67 10.79
C PRO A 520 -13.57 38.12 12.25
N GLY A 521 -14.53 37.74 13.11
CA GLY A 521 -14.53 38.04 14.55
C GLY A 521 -13.76 37.05 15.44
N SER A 522 -13.10 36.05 14.86
CA SER A 522 -12.33 35.01 15.59
C SER A 522 -10.85 35.02 15.18
N SER A 523 -10.00 34.23 15.86
CA SER A 523 -8.58 34.18 15.51
C SER A 523 -8.35 33.82 14.04
N GLN A 524 -7.44 34.55 13.41
CA GLN A 524 -6.97 34.32 12.04
C GLN A 524 -5.60 33.62 12.05
N ARG A 525 -5.33 32.85 13.12
CA ARG A 525 -4.03 32.19 13.34
C ARG A 525 -3.74 31.14 12.26
N ALA A 526 -2.43 30.91 12.07
CA ALA A 526 -1.74 30.31 10.92
C ALA A 526 -2.10 28.82 10.61
N PRO A 527 -1.63 28.27 9.46
CA PRO A 527 -2.33 27.28 8.63
C PRO A 527 -2.38 25.87 9.24
N ALA A 528 -3.08 24.97 8.55
CA ALA A 528 -3.25 23.54 8.84
C ALA A 528 -2.33 22.95 9.92
N SER A 529 -2.92 22.45 11.01
CA SER A 529 -2.20 21.77 12.10
C SER A 529 -1.53 20.46 11.64
N ARG A 530 -1.96 19.90 10.49
CA ARG A 530 -1.26 18.81 9.80
C ARG A 530 -0.17 19.39 8.91
N PHE A 531 1.05 18.87 9.08
CA PHE A 531 2.24 19.28 8.32
C PHE A 531 2.78 20.68 8.62
N ALA A 532 2.31 21.36 9.68
CA ALA A 532 2.83 22.65 10.12
C ALA A 532 4.37 22.70 10.26
N SER A 533 5.00 21.59 10.68
CA SER A 533 6.45 21.47 10.83
C SER A 533 7.26 21.21 9.54
N ARG A 534 6.60 21.05 8.38
CA ARG A 534 7.28 20.82 7.08
C ARG A 534 7.54 22.14 6.36
N GLY A 535 8.77 22.36 5.89
CA GLY A 535 9.09 23.50 5.04
C GLY A 535 8.42 23.42 3.65
N VAL A 536 8.46 24.52 2.90
CA VAL A 536 7.96 24.59 1.50
C VAL A 536 8.70 23.59 0.61
N VAL A 537 10.02 23.51 0.75
CA VAL A 537 10.87 22.57 0.00
C VAL A 537 10.51 21.12 0.32
N ASP A 538 10.30 20.77 1.60
CA ASP A 538 9.89 19.43 2.02
C ASP A 538 8.49 19.06 1.52
N SER A 539 7.62 20.07 1.41
CA SER A 539 6.26 19.91 0.92
C SER A 539 6.23 19.63 -0.59
N LEU A 540 7.23 20.10 -1.35
CA LEU A 540 7.35 19.88 -2.80
C LEU A 540 8.21 18.65 -3.16
N LEU A 541 9.39 18.52 -2.57
CA LEU A 541 10.39 17.50 -2.90
C LEU A 541 10.39 16.30 -1.93
N GLY A 542 9.44 16.29 -0.99
CA GLY A 542 9.30 15.25 0.02
C GLY A 542 10.26 15.42 1.21
N PRO A 543 10.01 14.68 2.31
CA PRO A 543 10.75 14.82 3.56
C PRO A 543 12.25 14.49 3.46
N SER A 544 12.64 13.63 2.51
CA SER A 544 14.05 13.26 2.31
C SER A 544 14.90 14.43 1.84
N ALA A 545 14.36 15.38 1.06
CA ALA A 545 15.09 16.56 0.61
C ALA A 545 15.39 17.52 1.77
N GLY A 546 14.41 17.77 2.63
CA GLY A 546 14.60 18.56 3.86
C GLY A 546 15.62 17.93 4.80
N THR A 547 15.56 16.62 4.95
CA THR A 547 16.47 15.88 5.84
C THR A 547 17.90 15.88 5.32
N ALA A 548 18.10 15.76 4.01
CA ALA A 548 19.41 15.90 3.40
C ALA A 548 19.99 17.31 3.62
N ARG A 549 19.17 18.35 3.52
CA ARG A 549 19.55 19.73 3.83
C ARG A 549 19.92 19.89 5.31
N ASP A 550 19.09 19.39 6.21
CA ASP A 550 19.31 19.47 7.65
C ASP A 550 20.61 18.75 8.05
N ILE A 551 20.86 17.55 7.51
CA ILE A 551 22.13 16.82 7.72
C ILE A 551 23.33 17.60 7.18
N ALA A 552 23.20 18.24 6.01
CA ALA A 552 24.28 19.04 5.41
C ALA A 552 24.64 20.28 6.25
N MET A 553 23.74 20.75 7.12
CA MET A 553 23.98 21.87 8.03
C MET A 553 24.72 21.46 9.32
N VAL A 554 24.67 20.17 9.69
CA VAL A 554 25.29 19.64 10.92
C VAL A 554 26.79 19.96 11.04
N PRO A 555 27.65 19.75 10.00
CA PRO A 555 29.06 20.09 10.11
C PRO A 555 29.32 21.58 10.37
N ALA A 556 28.51 22.47 9.80
CA ALA A 556 28.63 23.91 10.02
C ALA A 556 28.23 24.29 11.46
N THR A 557 27.14 23.70 11.98
CA THR A 557 26.73 23.86 13.38
C THR A 557 27.79 23.34 14.35
N ILE A 558 28.35 22.13 14.11
CA ILE A 558 29.43 21.57 14.95
C ILE A 558 30.66 22.49 14.90
N ALA A 559 31.06 22.96 13.72
CA ALA A 559 32.19 23.88 13.58
C ALA A 559 31.96 25.22 14.30
N ASN A 560 30.73 25.74 14.31
CA ASN A 560 30.39 26.96 15.04
C ASN A 560 30.48 26.77 16.56
N ILE A 561 30.00 25.63 17.08
CA ILE A 561 30.08 25.28 18.50
C ILE A 561 31.55 25.03 18.91
N MET A 562 32.32 24.31 18.10
CA MET A 562 33.75 24.05 18.35
C MET A 562 34.60 25.33 18.34
N LYS A 563 34.14 26.39 17.66
CA LYS A 563 34.76 27.73 17.70
C LYS A 563 34.43 28.52 18.98
N GLY A 564 33.71 27.93 19.94
CA GLY A 564 33.36 28.56 21.21
C GLY A 564 32.13 29.48 21.15
N ASN A 565 31.40 29.50 20.03
CA ASN A 565 30.15 30.25 19.96
C ASN A 565 29.03 29.47 20.67
N PRO A 566 28.16 30.13 21.44
CA PRO A 566 27.00 29.49 22.04
C PRO A 566 26.08 28.93 20.94
N ALA A 567 25.44 27.80 21.22
CA ALA A 567 24.46 27.21 20.30
C ALA A 567 23.31 28.20 20.06
N THR A 568 23.00 28.46 18.80
CA THR A 568 21.91 29.36 18.44
C THR A 568 20.55 28.64 18.53
N HIS A 569 19.45 29.41 18.59
CA HIS A 569 18.10 28.87 18.46
C HIS A 569 17.95 28.01 17.19
N SER A 570 18.58 28.39 16.07
CA SER A 570 18.58 27.59 14.85
C SER A 570 19.29 26.24 14.97
N ASP A 571 20.40 26.18 15.71
CA ASP A 571 21.14 24.93 15.95
C ASP A 571 20.31 23.97 16.80
N TYR A 572 19.60 24.52 17.78
CA TYR A 572 18.68 23.75 18.61
C TYR A 572 17.46 23.25 17.82
N VAL A 573 16.82 24.10 17.02
CA VAL A 573 15.72 23.67 16.13
C VAL A 573 16.19 22.59 15.15
N LEU A 574 17.41 22.69 14.63
CA LEU A 574 18.02 21.67 13.78
C LEU A 574 18.21 20.35 14.55
N ALA A 575 18.74 20.38 15.77
CA ALA A 575 18.89 19.21 16.63
C ALA A 575 17.53 18.56 16.94
N LYS A 576 16.50 19.36 17.28
CA LYS A 576 15.12 18.92 17.51
C LYS A 576 14.52 18.25 16.27
N ARG A 577 14.83 18.75 15.06
CA ARG A 577 14.33 18.18 13.79
C ARG A 577 15.01 16.87 13.41
N LEU A 578 16.28 16.70 13.78
CA LEU A 578 17.10 15.51 13.47
C LEU A 578 17.06 14.45 14.57
N ALA A 579 16.63 14.78 15.79
CA ALA A 579 16.51 13.82 16.88
C ALA A 579 15.48 12.72 16.54
N PRO A 580 15.90 11.44 16.45
CA PRO A 580 14.94 10.35 16.30
C PRO A 580 14.11 10.22 17.58
N PHE A 581 12.93 9.61 17.51
CA PHE A 581 12.01 9.39 18.65
C PHE A 581 11.39 10.66 19.26
N ILE A 582 11.87 11.86 18.94
CA ILE A 582 11.36 13.11 19.52
C ILE A 582 9.88 13.37 19.23
N GLY A 583 9.35 12.82 18.13
CA GLY A 583 7.94 12.91 17.79
C GLY A 583 7.01 12.10 18.72
N LEU A 584 7.55 11.23 19.59
CA LEU A 584 6.75 10.46 20.52
C LEU A 584 6.17 11.38 21.60
N TRP A 585 4.87 11.25 21.86
CA TRP A 585 4.11 12.13 22.75
C TRP A 585 4.66 12.16 24.19
N PHE A 586 5.28 11.08 24.66
CA PHE A 586 5.91 11.00 25.98
C PHE A 586 7.41 11.37 26.00
N VAL A 587 8.07 11.40 24.84
CA VAL A 587 9.51 11.77 24.74
C VAL A 587 9.67 13.28 24.55
N ARG A 588 8.75 13.92 23.84
CA ARG A 588 8.78 15.36 23.58
C ARG A 588 8.83 16.21 24.86
N PRO A 589 8.00 15.95 25.90
CA PRO A 589 8.08 16.69 27.16
C PRO A 589 9.43 16.51 27.84
N LEU A 590 10.02 15.30 27.81
CA LEU A 590 11.33 15.04 28.41
C LEU A 590 12.44 15.83 27.73
N PHE A 591 12.40 15.97 26.40
CA PHE A 591 13.34 16.82 25.66
C PHE A 591 13.19 18.30 26.05
N ALA A 592 11.97 18.81 26.21
CA ALA A 592 11.75 20.20 26.61
C ALA A 592 12.28 20.52 28.03
N HIS A 593 12.42 19.52 28.92
CA HIS A 593 13.01 19.71 30.26
C HIS A 593 14.54 19.63 30.28
N VAL A 594 15.16 19.04 29.25
CA VAL A 594 16.62 18.90 29.14
C VAL A 594 17.25 20.13 28.46
N ILE A 595 16.45 20.93 27.76
CA ILE A 595 16.88 22.15 27.09
C ILE A 595 16.40 23.37 27.87
N ASP A 596 17.28 24.37 27.96
CA ASP A 596 17.02 25.65 28.62
C ASP A 596 15.75 26.32 28.06
N PRO A 597 14.72 26.59 28.88
CA PRO A 597 13.51 27.29 28.47
C PRO A 597 13.76 28.68 27.87
N GLU A 598 14.91 29.30 28.15
CA GLU A 598 15.30 30.59 27.55
C GLU A 598 15.66 30.48 26.05
N ILE A 599 15.91 29.27 25.55
CA ILE A 599 16.37 28.99 24.18
C ILE A 599 15.26 28.42 23.28
N ASP A 600 14.17 27.87 23.84
CA ASP A 600 13.01 27.34 23.08
C ASP A 600 11.69 27.79 23.75
N PRO A 601 11.18 29.01 23.45
CA PRO A 601 9.98 29.54 24.10
C PRO A 601 8.67 28.88 23.66
N GLU A 602 8.70 27.95 22.68
CA GLU A 602 7.51 27.20 22.23
C GLU A 602 7.69 25.66 22.36
N PRO A 603 6.86 24.97 23.18
CA PRO A 603 6.94 23.51 23.37
C PRO A 603 6.66 22.66 22.11
#